data_AF-G9G2P2-F1
#
_entry.id   AF-G9G2P2-F1
#
_cell.length_a   1.000
_cell.length_b   1.000
_cell.length_c   1.000
_cell.angle_alpha   90.00
_cell.angle_beta   90.00
_cell.angle_gamma   90.00
#
_symmetry.space_group_name_H-M   'P 1'
#
loop_
_entity.id
_entity.type
_entity.pdbx_description
1 polymer ?
#
loop_
_entity_poly.entity_id
_entity_poly.type
_entity_poly.pdbx_seq_one_letter_code
_entity_poly.pdbx_strand_id
1 'polypeptide(L)'
;MYANGMSKDEIARVEDVSPASVSRAFQAASVPAEMVELFPVINELSLADYQLLLKISEDLDSKGVPLSDLLGKVQADISAAKVESVSKSLIMDSFKRHSKQLKPAPVKTVQTEKLREFEDKKQFARKKTDPSKRLVTYEFARLPASVQAELDKAIRLVMGNMQSFEK
;
A
#
# COMPACT_ATOMS: atom_id res chain seq x y z
N MET A 1 -27.59 -6.79 7.32
CA MET A 1 -28.00 -7.75 8.36
C MET A 1 -26.75 -8.19 9.10
N TYR A 2 -26.74 -8.09 10.43
CA TYR A 2 -25.57 -8.42 11.25
C TYR A 2 -25.59 -9.90 11.65
N ALA A 3 -24.56 -10.41 12.35
CA ALA A 3 -24.28 -11.83 12.54
C ALA A 3 -25.45 -12.71 13.06
N ASN A 4 -26.49 -12.13 13.66
CA ASN A 4 -27.71 -12.81 14.12
C ASN A 4 -29.01 -12.31 13.44
N GLY A 5 -28.92 -11.60 12.32
CA GLY A 5 -30.09 -11.03 11.61
C GLY A 5 -30.69 -9.77 12.23
N MET A 6 -30.31 -9.41 13.46
CA MET A 6 -30.82 -8.23 14.17
C MET A 6 -30.31 -6.90 13.58
N SER A 7 -31.15 -5.87 13.63
CA SER A 7 -30.82 -4.47 13.35
C SER A 7 -30.10 -3.81 14.54
N LYS A 8 -29.41 -2.69 14.29
CA LYS A 8 -28.72 -1.94 15.37
C LYS A 8 -29.69 -1.45 16.46
N ASP A 9 -30.92 -1.11 16.08
CA ASP A 9 -31.94 -0.63 17.01
C ASP A 9 -32.48 -1.76 17.89
N GLU A 10 -32.61 -2.97 17.34
CA GLU A 10 -32.96 -4.15 18.13
C GLU A 10 -31.84 -4.51 19.11
N ILE A 11 -30.58 -4.45 18.69
CA ILE A 11 -29.43 -4.67 19.57
C ILE A 11 -29.39 -3.63 20.69
N ALA A 12 -29.62 -2.36 20.37
CA ALA A 12 -29.67 -1.28 21.36
C ALA A 12 -30.74 -1.53 22.44
N ARG A 13 -31.92 -2.01 22.04
CA ARG A 13 -33.02 -2.35 22.96
C ARG A 13 -32.74 -3.58 23.80
N VAL A 14 -32.16 -4.64 23.22
CA VAL A 14 -31.86 -5.90 23.92
C VAL A 14 -30.73 -5.71 24.94
N GLU A 15 -29.71 -4.94 24.58
CA GLU A 15 -28.52 -4.71 25.41
C GLU A 15 -28.67 -3.50 26.35
N ASP A 16 -29.83 -2.84 26.37
CA ASP A 16 -30.11 -1.62 27.15
C ASP A 16 -29.04 -0.51 26.98
N VAL A 17 -28.62 -0.29 25.73
CA VAL A 17 -27.63 0.73 25.36
C VAL A 17 -28.17 1.67 24.30
N SER A 18 -27.55 2.84 24.16
CA SER A 18 -27.94 3.77 23.09
C SER A 18 -27.58 3.21 21.70
N PRO A 19 -28.39 3.47 20.65
CA PRO A 19 -28.03 3.15 19.26
C PRO A 19 -26.69 3.74 18.81
N ALA A 20 -26.30 4.87 19.39
CA ALA A 20 -24.99 5.50 19.18
C ALA A 20 -23.85 4.65 19.75
N SER A 21 -24.04 4.05 20.92
CA SER A 21 -23.09 3.10 21.53
C SER A 21 -22.92 1.87 20.65
N VAL A 22 -24.03 1.29 20.18
CA VAL A 22 -24.01 0.15 19.25
C VAL A 22 -23.25 0.49 17.97
N SER A 23 -23.55 1.64 17.36
CA SER A 23 -22.85 2.08 16.15
C SER A 23 -21.35 2.27 16.36
N ARG A 24 -20.95 2.81 17.52
CA ARG A 24 -19.55 2.97 17.89
C ARG A 24 -18.85 1.63 18.09
N ALA A 25 -19.50 0.68 18.76
CA ALA A 25 -18.96 -0.66 18.97
C ALA A 25 -18.73 -1.40 17.65
N PHE A 26 -19.69 -1.37 16.73
CA PHE A 26 -19.54 -1.97 15.40
C PHE A 26 -18.42 -1.33 14.58
N GLN A 27 -18.34 -0.01 14.62
CA GLN A 27 -17.28 0.70 13.92
C GLN A 27 -15.90 0.38 14.53
N ALA A 28 -15.79 0.35 15.86
CA ALA A 28 -14.57 -0.04 16.56
C ALA A 28 -14.13 -1.45 16.16
N ALA A 29 -15.07 -2.39 16.04
CA ALA A 29 -14.79 -3.77 15.62
C ALA A 29 -14.31 -3.88 14.16
N SER A 30 -14.53 -2.86 13.34
CA SER A 30 -14.05 -2.82 11.95
C SER A 30 -12.64 -2.25 11.82
N VAL A 31 -12.15 -1.53 12.85
CA VAL A 31 -10.79 -0.96 12.87
C VAL A 31 -9.81 -2.04 13.36
N PRO A 32 -8.59 -2.13 12.78
CA PRO A 32 -7.56 -3.01 13.31
C PRO A 32 -7.32 -2.78 14.82
N ALA A 33 -7.38 -3.85 15.61
CA ALA A 33 -7.26 -3.78 17.07
C ALA A 33 -5.97 -3.07 17.51
N GLU A 34 -4.85 -3.33 16.82
CA GLU A 34 -3.54 -2.72 17.06
C GLU A 34 -3.57 -1.18 17.00
N MET A 35 -4.46 -0.57 16.20
CA MET A 35 -4.61 0.88 16.16
C MET A 35 -5.41 1.41 17.35
N VAL A 36 -6.42 0.67 17.81
CA VAL A 36 -7.28 1.04 18.94
C VAL A 36 -6.54 0.90 20.27
N GLU A 37 -5.67 -0.11 20.39
CA GLU A 37 -4.85 -0.38 21.58
C GLU A 37 -3.84 0.74 21.91
N LEU A 38 -3.52 1.61 20.95
CA LEU A 38 -2.67 2.78 21.20
C LEU A 38 -3.36 3.84 22.07
N PHE A 39 -4.69 3.83 22.18
CA PHE A 39 -5.44 4.81 22.94
C PHE A 39 -5.58 4.38 24.40
N PRO A 40 -5.09 5.17 25.38
CA PRO A 40 -5.20 4.80 26.79
C PRO A 40 -6.64 4.85 27.31
N VAL A 41 -7.50 5.67 26.70
CA VAL A 41 -8.90 5.82 27.09
C VAL A 41 -9.81 5.67 25.87
N ILE A 42 -10.24 4.42 25.61
CA ILE A 42 -11.07 4.05 24.45
C ILE A 42 -12.39 4.83 24.41
N ASN A 43 -12.95 5.20 25.57
CA ASN A 43 -14.21 5.93 25.67
C ASN A 43 -14.14 7.36 25.10
N GLU A 44 -12.94 7.93 24.95
CA GLU A 44 -12.77 9.24 24.32
C GLU A 44 -12.88 9.19 22.79
N LEU A 45 -12.78 8.00 22.18
CA LEU A 45 -12.93 7.82 20.75
C LEU A 45 -14.40 7.99 20.34
N SER A 46 -14.63 8.94 19.44
CA SER A 46 -15.93 9.15 18.80
C SER A 46 -16.10 8.21 17.61
N LEU A 47 -17.33 8.11 17.11
CA LEU A 47 -17.61 7.37 15.87
C LEU A 47 -16.76 7.88 14.69
N ALA A 48 -16.57 9.20 14.60
CA ALA A 48 -15.78 9.82 13.53
C ALA A 48 -14.29 9.46 13.63
N ASP A 49 -13.77 9.26 14.85
CA ASP A 49 -12.37 8.84 15.03
C ASP A 49 -12.17 7.41 14.52
N TYR A 50 -13.08 6.48 14.87
CA TYR A 50 -12.99 5.11 14.34
C TYR A 50 -13.17 5.05 12.83
N GLN A 51 -14.05 5.86 12.25
CA GLN A 51 -14.19 5.97 10.79
C GLN A 51 -12.90 6.46 10.12
N LEU A 52 -12.21 7.42 10.75
CA LEU A 52 -10.94 7.91 10.26
C LEU A 52 -9.83 6.85 10.38
N LEU A 53 -9.76 6.12 11.50
CA LEU A 53 -8.79 5.03 11.68
C LEU A 53 -8.99 3.92 10.65
N LEU A 54 -10.25 3.51 10.41
CA LEU A 54 -10.58 2.54 9.36
C LEU A 54 -10.16 3.04 7.97
N LYS A 55 -10.47 4.29 7.65
CA LYS A 55 -10.07 4.87 6.37
C LYS A 55 -8.55 4.90 6.19
N ILE A 56 -7.81 5.14 7.27
CA ILE A 56 -6.34 5.10 7.24
C ILE A 56 -5.85 3.67 6.99
N SER A 57 -6.40 2.65 7.64
CA SER A 57 -6.00 1.26 7.40
C SER A 57 -6.30 0.81 5.97
N GLU A 58 -7.47 1.14 5.43
CA GLU A 58 -7.83 0.84 4.04
C GLU A 58 -6.89 1.53 3.03
N ASP A 59 -6.47 2.77 3.31
CA ASP A 59 -5.51 3.50 2.48
C ASP A 59 -4.11 2.85 2.51
N LEU A 60 -3.66 2.33 3.66
CA LEU A 60 -2.41 1.57 3.77
C LEU A 60 -2.44 0.29 2.93
N ASP A 61 -3.52 -0.47 3.05
CA ASP A 61 -3.72 -1.72 2.30
C ASP A 61 -3.71 -1.42 0.79
N SER A 62 -4.39 -0.35 0.36
CA SER A 62 -4.39 0.08 -1.04
C SER A 62 -3.00 0.47 -1.57
N LYS A 63 -2.13 0.98 -0.70
CA LYS A 63 -0.76 1.40 -1.01
C LYS A 63 0.27 0.28 -0.82
N GLY A 64 -0.16 -0.91 -0.36
CA GLY A 64 0.72 -2.02 -0.01
C GLY A 64 1.72 -1.69 1.09
N VAL A 65 1.35 -0.77 1.99
CA VAL A 65 2.20 -0.38 3.13
C VAL A 65 1.79 -1.21 4.35
N PRO A 66 2.72 -1.92 5.00
CA PRO A 66 2.41 -2.66 6.22
C PRO A 66 1.87 -1.74 7.33
N LEU A 67 0.78 -2.15 7.99
CA LEU A 67 0.23 -1.42 9.14
C LEU A 67 1.28 -1.20 10.25
N SER A 68 2.15 -2.18 10.46
CA SER A 68 3.27 -2.12 11.42
C SER A 68 4.19 -0.91 11.21
N ASP A 69 4.40 -0.49 9.95
CA ASP A 69 5.27 0.65 9.63
C ASP A 69 4.65 1.98 10.08
N LEU A 70 3.33 2.08 10.02
CA LEU A 70 2.59 3.22 10.55
C LEU A 70 2.59 3.20 12.08
N LEU A 71 2.29 2.05 12.68
CA LEU A 71 2.21 1.92 14.14
C LEU A 71 3.55 2.25 14.82
N GLY A 72 4.67 1.79 14.26
CA GLY A 72 6.00 2.10 14.78
C GLY A 72 6.31 3.60 14.78
N LYS A 73 5.86 4.34 13.77
CA LYS A 73 6.01 5.80 13.71
C LYS A 73 5.13 6.52 14.72
N VAL A 74 3.90 6.06 14.93
CA VAL A 74 3.00 6.61 15.93
C VAL A 74 3.53 6.38 17.34
N GLN A 75 4.02 5.17 17.65
CA GLN A 75 4.66 4.88 18.94
C GLN A 75 5.94 5.69 19.17
N ALA A 76 6.73 5.94 18.12
CA ALA A 76 7.89 6.81 18.21
C ALA A 76 7.50 8.26 18.56
N ASP A 77 6.45 8.81 17.94
CA ASP A 77 5.93 10.14 18.26
C ASP A 77 5.44 10.22 19.72
N ILE A 78 4.70 9.20 20.18
CA ILE A 78 4.22 9.10 21.57
C ILE A 78 5.39 9.10 22.55
N SER A 79 6.41 8.28 22.29
CA SER A 79 7.61 8.16 23.14
C SER A 79 8.44 9.45 23.14
N ALA A 80 8.53 10.12 21.99
CA ALA A 80 9.29 11.37 21.84
C ALA A 80 8.62 12.57 22.51
N ALA A 81 7.29 12.55 22.67
CA ALA A 81 6.54 13.65 23.27
C ALA A 81 6.89 13.90 24.75
N LYS A 82 7.44 12.90 25.47
CA LYS A 82 7.81 12.99 26.90
C LYS A 82 6.71 13.61 27.78
N VAL A 83 5.47 13.32 27.46
CA VAL A 83 4.29 13.80 28.20
C VAL A 83 3.96 12.87 29.35
N GLU A 84 3.43 13.40 30.46
CA GLU A 84 2.98 12.61 31.61
C GLU A 84 1.77 11.72 31.27
N SER A 85 0.90 12.20 30.37
CA SER A 85 -0.25 11.46 29.88
C SER A 85 -0.39 11.60 28.36
N VAL A 86 -0.62 10.46 27.71
CA VAL A 86 -0.82 10.41 26.25
C VAL A 86 -2.28 10.75 25.96
N SER A 87 -2.53 11.86 25.27
CA SER A 87 -3.88 12.26 24.89
C SER A 87 -4.34 11.59 23.59
N LYS A 88 -5.65 11.42 23.44
CA LYS A 88 -6.26 11.04 22.16
C LYS A 88 -5.81 11.95 21.00
N SER A 89 -5.72 13.26 21.22
CA SER A 89 -5.33 14.22 20.18
C SER A 89 -3.92 13.97 19.65
N LEU A 90 -2.96 13.67 20.53
CA LEU A 90 -1.59 13.35 20.16
C LEU A 90 -1.54 12.14 19.20
N ILE A 91 -2.24 11.08 19.56
CA ILE A 91 -2.27 9.83 18.78
C ILE A 91 -2.97 10.06 17.44
N MET A 92 -4.15 10.69 17.44
CA MET A 92 -4.89 10.98 16.21
C MET A 92 -4.11 11.89 15.25
N ASP A 93 -3.41 12.89 15.76
CA ASP A 93 -2.62 13.80 14.93
C ASP A 93 -1.37 13.12 14.38
N SER A 94 -0.76 12.20 15.14
CA SER A 94 0.32 11.34 14.64
C SER A 94 -0.17 10.43 13.50
N PHE A 95 -1.31 9.74 13.67
CA PHE A 95 -1.92 8.94 12.60
C PHE A 95 -2.19 9.77 11.33
N LYS A 96 -2.78 10.97 11.47
CA LYS A 96 -3.04 11.87 10.33
C LYS A 96 -1.74 12.34 9.66
N ARG A 97 -0.70 12.63 10.43
CA ARG A 97 0.59 13.11 9.92
C ARG A 97 1.28 12.01 9.11
N HIS A 98 1.42 10.82 9.71
CA HIS A 98 2.13 9.72 9.08
C HIS A 98 1.34 9.15 7.90
N SER A 99 0.02 9.00 7.98
CA SER A 99 -0.79 8.52 6.84
C SER A 99 -0.63 9.38 5.58
N LYS A 100 -0.51 10.72 5.72
CA LYS A 100 -0.24 11.64 4.60
C LYS A 100 1.17 11.49 4.02
N GLN A 101 2.14 11.08 4.83
CA GLN A 101 3.54 10.94 4.45
C GLN A 101 3.87 9.57 3.88
N LEU A 102 2.96 8.60 4.01
CA LEU A 102 3.10 7.27 3.43
C LEU A 102 2.92 7.34 1.92
N LYS A 103 4.07 7.42 1.24
CA LYS A 103 4.17 7.18 -0.18
C LYS A 103 4.00 5.67 -0.40
N PRO A 104 3.22 5.24 -1.42
CA PRO A 104 3.18 3.84 -1.79
C PRO A 104 4.61 3.36 -1.98
N ALA A 105 4.92 2.17 -1.46
CA ALA A 105 6.21 1.55 -1.70
C ALA A 105 6.43 1.55 -3.22
N PRO A 106 7.63 1.89 -3.74
CA PRO A 106 7.93 1.71 -5.14
C PRO A 106 7.89 0.20 -5.38
N VAL A 107 6.73 -0.31 -5.79
CA VAL A 107 6.60 -1.66 -6.32
C VAL A 107 7.64 -1.72 -7.42
N LYS A 108 8.61 -2.63 -7.33
CA LYS A 108 9.50 -2.93 -8.46
C LYS A 108 8.63 -3.56 -9.54
N THR A 109 7.87 -2.74 -10.26
CA THR A 109 6.99 -3.15 -11.36
C THR A 109 7.82 -3.66 -12.52
N VAL A 110 9.06 -3.19 -12.63
CA VAL A 110 9.97 -3.56 -13.71
C VAL A 110 10.59 -4.93 -13.46
N GLN A 111 10.05 -5.95 -14.13
CA GLN A 111 10.61 -7.29 -14.15
C GLN A 111 11.84 -7.30 -15.07
N THR A 112 12.98 -7.81 -14.58
CA THR A 112 14.21 -7.93 -15.37
C THR A 112 14.51 -9.39 -15.65
N GLU A 113 14.53 -9.75 -16.93
CA GLU A 113 14.88 -11.07 -17.45
C GLU A 113 16.28 -11.00 -18.09
N LYS A 114 17.18 -11.93 -17.74
CA LYS A 114 18.47 -12.07 -18.41
C LYS A 114 18.28 -12.84 -19.70
N LEU A 115 18.63 -12.24 -20.84
CA LEU A 115 18.56 -12.91 -22.14
C LEU A 115 19.78 -13.78 -22.41
N ARG A 116 20.93 -13.41 -21.83
CA ARG A 116 22.19 -14.14 -21.96
C ARG A 116 23.09 -13.87 -20.76
N GLU A 117 23.81 -14.91 -20.35
CA GLU A 117 24.89 -14.78 -19.36
C GLU A 117 26.23 -14.56 -20.05
N PHE A 118 27.06 -13.74 -19.42
CA PHE A 118 28.41 -13.41 -19.87
C PHE A 118 29.37 -13.56 -18.70
N GLU A 119 30.63 -13.86 -18.99
CA GLU A 119 31.68 -13.94 -17.98
C GLU A 119 32.00 -12.57 -17.37
N ASP A 120 32.06 -11.51 -18.21
CA ASP A 120 32.19 -10.13 -17.72
C ASP A 120 30.87 -9.64 -17.14
N LYS A 121 30.86 -9.33 -15.84
CA LYS A 121 29.70 -8.75 -15.13
C LYS A 121 29.23 -7.41 -15.73
N LYS A 122 30.09 -6.71 -16.47
CA LYS A 122 29.76 -5.44 -17.15
C LYS A 122 29.24 -5.66 -18.58
N GLN A 123 29.27 -6.88 -19.09
CA GLN A 123 28.65 -7.28 -20.35
C GLN A 123 27.30 -7.93 -20.04
N PHE A 124 26.22 -7.42 -20.63
CA PHE A 124 24.89 -7.95 -20.37
C PHE A 124 23.96 -7.77 -21.55
N ALA A 125 22.95 -8.64 -21.58
CA ALA A 125 21.77 -8.57 -22.45
C ALA A 125 20.57 -8.93 -21.60
N ARG A 126 19.64 -7.99 -21.40
CA ARG A 126 18.48 -8.17 -20.52
C ARG A 126 17.25 -7.49 -21.07
N LYS A 127 16.08 -8.03 -20.73
CA LYS A 127 14.77 -7.46 -21.01
C LYS A 127 14.18 -6.93 -19.72
N LYS A 128 13.70 -5.70 -19.75
CA LYS A 128 12.93 -5.06 -18.68
C LYS A 128 11.49 -4.93 -19.14
N THR A 129 10.55 -5.41 -18.34
CA THR A 129 9.11 -5.31 -18.61
C THR A 129 8.48 -4.49 -17.50
N ASP A 130 7.83 -3.37 -17.85
CA ASP A 130 6.97 -2.60 -16.95
C ASP A 130 5.50 -2.87 -17.32
N PRO A 131 4.81 -3.78 -16.60
CA PRO A 131 3.42 -4.15 -16.89
C PRO A 131 2.47 -2.96 -16.76
N SER A 132 2.78 -2.01 -15.88
CA SER A 132 1.95 -0.84 -15.62
C SER A 132 1.93 0.15 -16.79
N LYS A 133 3.00 0.19 -17.59
CA LYS A 133 3.16 1.13 -18.71
C LYS A 133 3.07 0.47 -20.08
N ARG A 134 2.78 -0.84 -20.14
CA ARG A 134 2.90 -1.66 -21.37
C ARG A 134 4.25 -1.44 -22.08
N LEU A 135 5.31 -1.24 -21.29
CA LEU A 135 6.63 -0.86 -21.80
C LEU A 135 7.58 -2.06 -21.66
N VAL A 136 8.24 -2.41 -22.77
CA VAL A 136 9.35 -3.37 -22.79
C VAL A 136 10.61 -2.63 -23.24
N THR A 137 11.70 -2.81 -22.50
CA THR A 137 13.01 -2.24 -22.82
C THR A 137 14.04 -3.35 -22.89
N TYR A 138 14.76 -3.43 -24.01
CA TYR A 138 15.91 -4.30 -24.16
C TYR A 138 17.17 -3.48 -23.88
N GLU A 139 17.98 -3.93 -22.92
CA GLU A 139 19.23 -3.27 -22.58
C GLU A 139 20.42 -4.19 -22.85
N PHE A 140 21.41 -3.63 -23.54
CA PHE A 140 22.64 -4.31 -23.89
C PHE A 140 23.83 -3.46 -23.48
N ALA A 141 24.89 -4.10 -22.98
CA ALA A 141 26.15 -3.42 -22.70
C ALA A 141 27.33 -4.24 -23.20
N ARG A 142 28.33 -3.53 -23.75
CA ARG A 142 29.59 -4.10 -24.24
C ARG A 142 29.41 -5.23 -25.27
N LEU A 143 28.43 -5.08 -26.16
CA LEU A 143 28.29 -5.96 -27.31
C LEU A 143 29.22 -5.54 -28.46
N PRO A 144 29.80 -6.49 -29.21
CA PRO A 144 30.52 -6.18 -30.44
C PRO A 144 29.63 -5.46 -31.46
N ALA A 145 30.22 -4.57 -32.27
CA ALA A 145 29.48 -3.81 -33.28
C ALA A 145 28.77 -4.70 -34.32
N SER A 146 29.36 -5.85 -34.65
CA SER A 146 28.74 -6.85 -35.53
C SER A 146 27.41 -7.38 -34.98
N VAL A 147 27.36 -7.69 -33.68
CA VAL A 147 26.15 -8.17 -33.00
C VAL A 147 25.11 -7.04 -32.91
N GLN A 148 25.54 -5.81 -32.66
CA GLN A 148 24.63 -4.65 -32.65
C GLN A 148 23.96 -4.45 -34.01
N ALA A 149 24.73 -4.54 -35.11
CA ALA A 149 24.18 -4.42 -36.46
C ALA A 149 23.18 -5.54 -36.80
N GLU A 150 23.43 -6.76 -36.34
CA GLU A 150 22.50 -7.88 -36.51
C GLU A 150 21.20 -7.68 -35.72
N LEU A 151 21.29 -7.22 -34.47
CA LEU A 151 20.13 -6.86 -33.65
C LEU A 151 19.31 -5.74 -34.31
N ASP A 152 19.95 -4.68 -34.79
CA ASP A 152 19.28 -3.58 -35.49
C ASP A 152 18.54 -4.06 -36.73
N LYS A 153 19.17 -4.93 -37.53
CA LYS A 153 18.54 -5.51 -38.72
C LYS A 153 17.33 -6.36 -38.34
N ALA A 154 17.46 -7.22 -37.33
CA ALA A 154 16.38 -8.07 -36.86
C ALA A 154 15.21 -7.27 -36.29
N ILE A 155 15.49 -6.25 -35.45
CA ILE A 155 14.46 -5.38 -34.88
C ILE A 155 13.70 -4.65 -35.98
N ARG A 156 14.40 -4.04 -36.95
CA ARG A 156 13.74 -3.34 -38.08
C ARG A 156 12.87 -4.29 -38.90
N LEU A 157 13.34 -5.51 -39.16
CA LEU A 157 12.57 -6.52 -39.88
C LEU A 157 11.27 -6.88 -39.15
N VAL A 158 11.35 -7.17 -37.84
CA VAL A 158 10.18 -7.52 -37.03
C VAL A 158 9.18 -6.37 -36.96
N MET A 159 9.66 -5.14 -36.77
CA MET A 159 8.80 -3.94 -36.74
C MET A 159 8.15 -3.65 -38.09
N GLY A 160 8.87 -3.88 -39.20
CA GLY A 160 8.31 -3.78 -40.55
C GLY A 160 7.21 -4.80 -40.81
N ASN A 161 7.39 -6.04 -40.33
CA ASN A 161 6.35 -7.08 -40.43
C ASN A 161 5.09 -6.72 -39.65
N MET A 162 5.20 -6.02 -38.51
CA MET A 162 4.05 -5.62 -37.69
C MET A 162 3.07 -4.72 -38.47
N GLN A 163 3.55 -3.83 -39.34
CA GLN A 163 2.69 -2.99 -40.19
C GLN A 163 1.89 -3.80 -41.23
N SER A 164 2.30 -5.03 -41.51
CA SER A 164 1.62 -5.93 -42.46
C SER A 164 0.40 -6.62 -41.82
N PHE A 165 0.27 -6.61 -40.49
CA PHE A 165 -0.83 -7.22 -39.74
C PHE A 165 -1.96 -6.24 -39.37
N GLU A 166 -1.78 -4.94 -39.64
CA GLU A 166 -2.78 -3.88 -39.39
C GLU A 166 -3.59 -3.48 -40.66
N LYS A 167 -3.49 -4.27 -41.74
CA LYS A 167 -4.37 -4.17 -42.93
C LYS A 167 -5.26 -5.41 -43.02
#